data_AF-A0A132MPI3-F1
#
_entry.id   AF-A0A132MPI3-F1
#
_cell.length_a   1.000
_cell.length_b   1.000
_cell.length_c   1.000
_cell.angle_alpha   90.00
_cell.angle_beta   90.00
_cell.angle_gamma   90.00
#
_symmetry.space_group_name_H-M   'P 1'
#
loop_
_entity.id
_entity.type
_entity.pdbx_description
1 polymer ?
#
loop_
_entity_poly.entity_id
_entity_poly.type
_entity_poly.pdbx_seq_one_letter_code
_entity_poly.pdbx_strand_id
1 'polypeptide(L)'
;MQLCERFRAAQRENLSPQAYQRLAAAMDLFDCYLDRFAYSVLEGAERQRWQAAYDRDDDRAFANLFGAEHLFRAVDFFLEWYLPKRLQASPEVRENSRQVMQQLLAWVESLGFSRPKPAAKPAEPSGTAQV
;
A
#
# COMPACT_ATOMS: atom_id res chain seq x y z
N MET A 1 -3.28 6.75 5.71
CA MET A 1 -4.38 6.55 4.73
C MET A 1 -5.58 6.05 5.51
N GLN A 2 -6.74 6.71 5.45
CA GLN A 2 -7.85 6.45 6.38
C GLN A 2 -8.36 4.99 6.36
N LEU A 3 -8.36 4.32 5.20
CA LEU A 3 -8.79 2.93 5.11
C LEU A 3 -7.80 1.95 5.79
N CYS A 4 -6.49 2.18 5.69
CA CYS A 4 -5.49 1.36 6.41
C CYS A 4 -5.64 1.51 7.92
N GLU A 5 -5.87 2.73 8.40
CA GLU A 5 -6.06 3.02 9.84
C GLU A 5 -7.33 2.35 10.37
N ARG A 6 -8.44 2.47 9.63
CA ARG A 6 -9.70 1.80 9.96
C ARG A 6 -9.58 0.27 9.92
N PHE A 7 -8.84 -0.28 8.95
CA PHE A 7 -8.57 -1.72 8.89
C PHE A 7 -7.79 -2.18 10.13
N ARG A 8 -6.70 -1.50 10.49
CA ARG A 8 -5.93 -1.81 11.70
C ARG A 8 -6.80 -1.76 12.95
N ALA A 9 -7.67 -0.76 13.08
CA ALA A 9 -8.60 -0.65 14.21
C ALA A 9 -9.56 -1.84 14.27
N ALA A 10 -10.20 -2.19 13.15
CA ALA A 10 -11.11 -3.34 13.06
C ALA A 10 -10.41 -4.67 13.39
N GLN A 11 -9.15 -4.85 12.96
CA GLN A 11 -8.38 -6.06 13.26
C GLN A 11 -7.94 -6.10 14.73
N ARG A 12 -7.62 -4.96 15.35
CA ARG A 12 -7.22 -4.90 16.76
C ARG A 12 -8.33 -5.34 17.72
N GLU A 13 -9.59 -5.13 17.35
CA GLU A 13 -10.75 -5.55 18.14
C GLU A 13 -11.03 -7.05 18.04
N ASN A 14 -10.65 -7.68 16.91
CA ASN A 14 -11.02 -9.06 16.60
C ASN A 14 -9.89 -10.07 16.77
N LEU A 15 -8.63 -9.62 16.79
CA LEU A 15 -7.46 -10.49 16.88
C LEU A 15 -6.87 -10.52 18.30
N SER A 16 -6.23 -11.64 18.62
CA SER A 16 -5.37 -11.71 19.79
C SER A 16 -4.19 -10.72 19.65
N PRO A 17 -3.58 -10.26 20.77
CA PRO A 17 -2.46 -9.34 20.71
C PRO A 17 -1.30 -9.84 19.83
N GLN A 18 -0.98 -11.13 19.89
CA GLN A 18 0.09 -11.72 19.10
C GLN A 18 -0.24 -11.75 17.60
N ALA A 19 -1.48 -12.11 17.24
CA ALA A 19 -1.92 -12.10 15.85
C ALA A 19 -1.95 -10.66 15.29
N TYR A 20 -2.40 -9.70 16.09
CA TYR A 20 -2.39 -8.29 15.72
C TYR A 20 -0.96 -7.77 15.50
N GLN A 21 0.02 -8.14 16.33
CA GLN A 21 1.41 -7.72 16.13
C GLN A 21 1.99 -8.21 14.79
N ARG A 22 1.68 -9.45 14.38
CA ARG A 22 2.09 -9.98 13.06
C ARG A 22 1.42 -9.23 11.91
N LEU A 23 0.16 -8.85 12.08
CA LEU A 23 -0.56 -8.03 11.10
C LEU A 23 0.00 -6.61 11.03
N ALA A 24 0.25 -5.98 12.18
CA ALA A 24 0.78 -4.63 12.29
C ALA A 24 2.14 -4.52 11.59
N ALA A 25 3.03 -5.49 11.79
CA ALA A 25 4.34 -5.52 11.13
C ALA A 25 4.22 -5.55 9.59
N ALA A 26 3.28 -6.31 9.03
CA ALA A 26 3.03 -6.32 7.59
C ALA A 26 2.47 -4.99 7.09
N MET A 27 1.56 -4.39 7.86
CA MET A 27 0.99 -3.08 7.52
C MET A 27 2.03 -1.96 7.62
N ASP A 28 2.99 -2.04 8.55
CA ASP A 28 4.07 -1.04 8.69
C ASP A 28 5.01 -1.08 7.47
N LEU A 29 5.30 -2.28 6.95
CA LEU A 29 6.02 -2.43 5.68
C LEU A 29 5.24 -1.81 4.51
N PHE A 30 3.93 -1.98 4.50
CA PHE A 30 3.07 -1.40 3.47
C PHE A 30 3.01 0.14 3.58
N ASP A 31 2.92 0.71 4.77
CA ASP A 31 2.97 2.17 4.97
C ASP A 31 4.30 2.74 4.51
N CYS A 32 5.43 2.08 4.82
CA CYS A 32 6.75 2.47 4.29
C CYS A 32 6.79 2.45 2.76
N TYR A 33 6.12 1.48 2.14
CA TYR A 33 5.98 1.43 0.69
C TYR A 33 5.10 2.57 0.14
N LEU A 34 3.97 2.86 0.79
CA LEU A 34 3.05 3.93 0.38
C LEU A 34 3.75 5.29 0.36
N ASP A 35 4.49 5.60 1.42
CA ASP A 35 5.14 6.90 1.57
C ASP A 35 6.32 7.06 0.60
N ARG A 36 7.09 5.98 0.35
CA ARG A 36 8.35 6.06 -0.40
C ARG A 36 8.28 5.63 -1.85
N PHE A 37 7.25 4.89 -2.26
CA PHE A 37 7.25 4.23 -3.57
C PHE A 37 5.89 4.22 -4.26
N ALA A 38 4.76 4.40 -3.56
CA ALA A 38 3.46 4.32 -4.22
C ALA A 38 3.21 5.46 -5.23
N TYR A 39 3.96 6.56 -5.17
CA TYR A 39 3.92 7.57 -6.24
C TYR A 39 4.29 7.00 -7.62
N SER A 40 5.02 5.88 -7.66
CA SER A 40 5.39 5.21 -8.91
C SER A 40 4.20 4.64 -9.69
N VAL A 41 3.05 4.43 -9.04
CA VAL A 41 1.82 3.98 -9.70
C VAL A 41 0.94 5.14 -10.19
N LEU A 42 1.33 6.39 -9.92
CA LEU A 42 0.58 7.58 -10.30
C LEU A 42 1.00 8.06 -11.68
N GLU A 43 0.03 8.45 -12.50
CA GLU A 43 0.25 8.95 -13.86
C GLU A 43 -0.32 10.36 -14.06
N GLY A 44 0.28 11.11 -14.99
CA GLY A 44 -0.22 12.42 -15.43
C GLY A 44 -0.57 13.38 -14.29
N ALA A 45 -1.84 13.77 -14.22
CA ALA A 45 -2.36 14.71 -13.23
C ALA A 45 -2.31 14.16 -11.79
N GLU A 46 -2.40 12.84 -11.58
CA GLU A 46 -2.29 12.24 -10.24
C GLU A 46 -0.88 12.44 -9.69
N ARG A 47 0.14 12.20 -10.53
CA ARG A 47 1.54 12.39 -10.15
C ARG A 47 1.87 13.86 -9.86
N GLN A 48 1.32 14.79 -10.64
CA GLN A 48 1.50 16.22 -10.40
C GLN A 48 0.88 16.66 -9.07
N ARG A 49 -0.32 16.16 -8.75
CA ARG A 49 -0.97 16.44 -7.46
C ARG A 49 -0.17 15.91 -6.29
N TRP A 50 0.35 14.68 -6.40
CA TRP A 50 1.21 14.11 -5.38
C TRP A 50 2.49 14.92 -5.20
N GLN A 51 3.19 15.26 -6.30
CA GLN A 51 4.44 16.04 -6.24
C GLN A 51 4.20 17.40 -5.55
N ALA A 52 3.13 18.10 -5.90
CA ALA A 52 2.81 19.39 -5.29
C ALA A 52 2.50 19.32 -3.78
N ALA A 53 2.00 18.18 -3.29
CA ALA A 53 1.79 17.95 -1.85
C ALA A 53 3.10 17.54 -1.16
N TYR A 54 3.89 16.67 -1.80
CA TYR A 54 5.20 16.25 -1.32
C TYR A 54 6.18 17.44 -1.19
N ASP A 55 6.20 18.34 -2.19
CA ASP A 55 7.02 19.57 -2.17
C ASP A 55 6.62 20.56 -1.06
N ARG A 56 5.50 20.30 -0.36
CA ARG A 56 5.03 21.05 0.82
C ARG A 56 5.27 20.29 2.12
N ASP A 57 6.21 19.35 2.12
CA ASP A 57 6.60 18.51 3.25
C ASP A 57 5.47 17.60 3.79
N ASP A 58 4.54 17.17 2.92
CA ASP A 58 3.57 16.12 3.27
C ASP A 58 4.12 14.73 2.92
N ASP A 59 4.87 14.13 3.85
CA ASP A 59 5.41 12.77 3.73
C ASP A 59 4.32 11.70 3.56
N ARG A 60 3.06 12.01 3.91
CA ARG A 60 1.90 11.12 3.77
C ARG A 60 1.00 11.56 2.61
N ALA A 61 1.52 12.35 1.66
CA ALA A 61 0.77 12.90 0.53
C ALA A 61 -0.06 11.83 -0.21
N PHE A 62 0.50 10.63 -0.45
CA PHE A 62 -0.23 9.55 -1.11
C PHE A 62 -1.46 9.14 -0.30
N ALA A 63 -1.25 8.89 0.99
CA ALA A 63 -2.27 8.49 1.94
C ALA A 63 -3.36 9.54 2.18
N ASN A 64 -3.04 10.81 1.99
CA ASN A 64 -3.94 11.95 2.20
C ASN A 64 -4.74 12.31 0.94
N LEU A 65 -4.13 12.16 -0.24
CA LEU A 65 -4.73 12.55 -1.51
C LEU A 65 -5.60 11.47 -2.15
N PHE A 66 -5.28 10.19 -1.90
CA PHE A 66 -5.86 9.09 -2.65
C PHE A 66 -6.68 8.13 -1.80
N GLY A 67 -7.74 7.59 -2.42
CA GLY A 67 -8.76 6.76 -1.78
C GLY A 67 -8.65 5.27 -2.13
N ALA A 68 -9.78 4.56 -2.03
CA ALA A 68 -9.85 3.11 -2.22
C ALA A 68 -9.31 2.63 -3.58
N GLU A 69 -9.58 3.38 -4.66
CA GLU A 69 -9.13 3.00 -6.00
C GLU A 69 -7.60 2.89 -6.10
N HIS A 70 -6.88 3.88 -5.57
CA HIS A 70 -5.42 3.89 -5.54
C HIS A 70 -4.86 2.89 -4.56
N LEU A 71 -5.59 2.61 -3.47
CA LEU A 71 -5.22 1.54 -2.55
C LEU A 71 -5.17 0.19 -3.26
N PHE A 72 -6.18 -0.16 -4.07
CA PHE A 72 -6.17 -1.40 -4.83
C PHE A 72 -4.94 -1.50 -5.74
N ARG A 73 -4.66 -0.43 -6.51
CA ARG A 73 -3.48 -0.36 -7.38
C ARG A 73 -2.17 -0.47 -6.60
N ALA A 74 -2.07 0.21 -5.46
CA ALA A 74 -0.88 0.20 -4.60
C ALA A 74 -0.62 -1.18 -4.00
N VAL A 75 -1.66 -1.89 -3.55
CA VAL A 75 -1.51 -3.26 -3.03
C VAL A 75 -1.05 -4.22 -4.12
N ASP A 76 -1.60 -4.13 -5.34
CA ASP A 76 -1.14 -4.97 -6.45
C ASP A 76 0.33 -4.76 -6.75
N PHE A 77 0.76 -3.50 -6.87
CA PHE A 77 2.15 -3.19 -7.14
C PHE A 77 3.08 -3.58 -5.99
N PHE A 78 2.62 -3.43 -4.74
CA PHE A 78 3.36 -3.89 -3.58
C PHE A 78 3.62 -5.39 -3.63
N LEU A 79 2.60 -6.20 -3.95
CA LEU A 79 2.70 -7.66 -3.97
C LEU A 79 3.45 -8.20 -5.20
N GLU A 80 3.28 -7.58 -6.36
CA GLU A 80 3.86 -8.06 -7.62
C GLU A 80 5.28 -7.56 -7.87
N TRP A 81 5.63 -6.39 -7.34
CA TRP A 81 6.92 -5.76 -7.64
C TRP A 81 7.75 -5.47 -6.39
N TYR A 82 7.20 -4.77 -5.40
CA TYR A 82 7.99 -4.31 -4.25
C TYR A 82 8.45 -5.47 -3.36
N LEU A 83 7.52 -6.32 -2.91
CA LEU A 83 7.81 -7.46 -2.04
C LEU A 83 8.85 -8.43 -2.63
N PRO A 84 8.75 -8.86 -3.92
CA PRO A 84 9.70 -9.80 -4.47
C PRO A 84 11.03 -9.16 -4.91
N LYS A 85 11.03 -7.90 -5.39
CA LYS A 85 12.22 -7.30 -6.01
C LYS A 85 13.00 -6.34 -5.11
N ARG A 86 12.35 -5.70 -4.13
CA ARG A 86 12.94 -4.60 -3.35
C ARG A 86 13.08 -4.91 -1.86
N LEU A 87 12.25 -5.80 -1.33
CA LEU A 87 12.27 -6.15 0.09
C LEU A 87 13.17 -7.36 0.36
N GLN A 88 14.30 -7.13 1.04
CA GLN A 88 15.12 -8.21 1.61
C GLN A 88 14.46 -8.75 2.88
N ALA A 89 13.39 -9.53 2.72
CA ALA A 89 12.66 -10.16 3.82
C ALA A 89 12.68 -11.68 3.70
N SER A 90 12.52 -12.36 4.85
CA SER A 90 12.38 -13.81 4.88
C SER A 90 11.13 -14.26 4.10
N PRO A 91 11.09 -15.52 3.60
CA PRO A 91 9.89 -16.06 2.96
C PRO A 91 8.63 -15.95 3.84
N GLU A 92 8.77 -16.15 5.15
CA GLU A 92 7.66 -16.02 6.11
C GLU A 92 7.10 -14.60 6.16
N VAL A 93 7.96 -13.58 6.23
CA VAL A 93 7.52 -12.16 6.25
C VAL A 93 6.81 -11.80 4.95
N ARG A 94 7.32 -12.29 3.81
CA ARG A 94 6.69 -12.07 2.50
C ARG A 94 5.31 -12.70 2.42
N GLU A 95 5.18 -13.93 2.89
CA GLU A 95 3.90 -14.64 2.89
C GLU A 95 2.88 -13.99 3.84
N ASN A 96 3.29 -13.65 5.06
CA ASN A 96 2.45 -12.93 6.00
C ASN A 96 1.98 -11.57 5.42
N SER A 97 2.89 -10.84 4.77
CA SER A 97 2.53 -9.57 4.11
C SER A 97 1.51 -9.79 2.99
N ARG A 98 1.68 -10.83 2.16
CA ARG A 98 0.70 -11.19 1.13
C ARG A 98 -0.68 -11.44 1.72
N GLN A 99 -0.76 -12.26 2.77
CA GLN A 99 -2.03 -12.60 3.41
C GLN A 99 -2.71 -11.37 4.01
N VAL A 100 -1.97 -10.52 4.71
CA VAL A 100 -2.51 -9.29 5.31
C VAL A 100 -3.00 -8.32 4.23
N MET A 101 -2.27 -8.17 3.12
CA MET A 101 -2.72 -7.34 2.01
C MET A 101 -4.00 -7.88 1.35
N GLN A 102 -4.12 -9.20 1.18
CA GLN A 102 -5.36 -9.81 0.68
C GLN A 102 -6.54 -9.58 1.62
N GLN A 103 -6.31 -9.69 2.94
CA GLN A 103 -7.33 -9.37 3.95
C GLN A 103 -7.74 -7.90 3.91
N LEU A 104 -6.78 -6.98 3.71
CA LEU A 104 -7.07 -5.56 3.54
C LEU A 104 -7.97 -5.33 2.32
N LEU A 105 -7.65 -5.92 1.17
CA LEU A 105 -8.48 -5.77 -0.03
C LEU A 105 -9.89 -6.33 0.16
N ALA A 106 -10.01 -7.54 0.71
CA ALA A 106 -11.31 -8.15 1.00
C ALA A 106 -12.14 -7.31 1.99
N TRP A 107 -11.48 -6.72 3.00
CA TRP A 107 -12.14 -5.83 3.95
C TRP A 107 -12.63 -4.55 3.27
N VAL A 108 -11.81 -3.94 2.40
CA VAL A 108 -12.21 -2.75 1.63
C VAL A 108 -13.37 -3.07 0.69
N GLU A 109 -13.36 -4.23 0.04
CA GLU A 109 -14.49 -4.71 -0.78
C GLU A 109 -15.77 -4.88 0.04
N SER A 110 -15.66 -5.41 1.27
CA SER A 110 -16.81 -5.58 2.17
C SER A 110 -17.47 -4.24 2.59
N LEU A 111 -16.74 -3.12 2.50
CA LEU A 111 -17.28 -1.78 2.73
C LEU A 111 -18.02 -1.21 1.50
N GLY A 112 -18.08 -1.95 0.39
CA GLY A 112 -18.73 -1.52 -0.85
C GLY A 112 -17.81 -0.85 -1.87
N PHE A 113 -16.50 -0.83 -1.65
CA PHE A 113 -15.55 -0.34 -2.64
C PHE A 113 -15.21 -1.43 -3.65
N SER A 114 -15.36 -1.15 -4.95
CA SER A 114 -15.02 -2.11 -5.99
C SER A 114 -13.60 -1.88 -6.49
N ARG A 115 -12.91 -2.98 -6.79
CA ARG A 115 -11.61 -2.93 -7.44
C ARG A 115 -11.74 -2.27 -8.83
N PRO A 116 -10.93 -1.26 -9.16
CA PRO A 116 -10.94 -0.70 -10.51
C PRO A 116 -10.56 -1.79 -11.52
N LYS A 117 -11.14 -1.71 -12.71
CA LYS A 117 -10.71 -2.55 -13.84
C LYS A 117 -9.20 -2.34 -14.05
N PRO A 118 -8.40 -3.40 -14.21
CA PRO A 118 -6.96 -3.25 -14.38
C PRO A 118 -6.69 -2.30 -15.55
N ALA A 119 -6.08 -1.16 -15.24
CA ALA A 119 -5.42 -0.35 -16.25
C ALA A 119 -4.23 -1.14 -16.78
N ALA A 120 -3.85 -0.91 -18.05
CA ALA A 120 -2.67 -1.53 -18.63
C ALA A 120 -1.47 -1.38 -17.68
N LYS A 121 -0.65 -2.44 -17.57
CA LYS A 121 0.48 -2.50 -16.62
C LYS A 121 1.23 -1.17 -16.60
N PRO A 122 1.36 -0.50 -15.44
CA PRO A 122 2.22 0.66 -15.30
C PRO A 122 3.62 0.29 -15.80
N ALA A 123 4.23 1.17 -16.57
CA ALA A 123 5.62 1.00 -16.99
C ALA A 123 6.49 0.81 -15.74
N GLU A 124 7.40 -0.17 -15.76
CA GLU A 124 8.30 -0.40 -14.63
C GLU A 124 8.97 0.93 -14.25
N PRO A 125 8.95 1.34 -12.97
CA PRO A 125 9.59 2.58 -12.58
C PRO A 125 11.09 2.47 -12.88
N SER A 126 11.54 3.11 -13.96
CA SER A 126 12.95 3.34 -14.25
C SER A 126 13.50 4.23 -13.14
N GLY A 127 14.03 3.60 -12.12
CA GLY A 127 14.51 4.25 -10.90
C GLY A 127 15.55 3.39 -10.21
N THR A 128 16.77 3.39 -10.75
CA THR A 128 17.99 3.33 -9.95
C THR A 128 18.07 4.62 -9.14
N ALA A 129 17.38 4.66 -8.01
CA ALA A 129 17.82 5.53 -6.92
C ALA A 129 19.01 4.80 -6.28
N GLN A 130 20.21 5.15 -6.76
CA GLN A 130 21.42 4.90 -5.99
C GLN A 130 21.32 5.77 -4.72
N VAL A 131 21.57 5.12 -3.58
CA VAL A 131 21.87 5.77 -2.31
C VAL A 131 23.20 6.51 -2.38
#